data_AF-A0A5P1FBA6-F1
#
_entry.id   AF-A0A5P1FBA6-F1
#
_cell.length_a   1.000
_cell.length_b   1.000
_cell.length_c   1.000
_cell.angle_alpha   90.00
_cell.angle_beta   90.00
_cell.angle_gamma   90.00
#
_symmetry.space_group_name_H-M   'P 1'
#
loop_
_entity.id
_entity.type
_entity.pdbx_description
1 polymer ?
#
loop_
_entity_poly.entity_id
_entity_poly.type
_entity_poly.pdbx_seq_one_letter_code
_entity_poly.pdbx_strand_id
1 'polypeptide(L)'
;MGEEVGRGHFGYTCLAKFRKGEMKGEKVAVKVIPKVKMTTTISIEDVRREVKILSALTGHANLVQFYDAYEDKDNVYIVMELCEGGELLEKILSRGGKYSEDEAKAVLVQILSVVAFCHLQGVVHRDLKPENFLFASKDENSQLKAIDFGLSDFVKPDERLNDIVGSAYYVAPEVLHRSYSTEADVWSIGVIAYILLCGSRPFWDRTESGIFRTVLKANPSFNESPWPSLSSEAKDFVKRLLSKDPRRRMSAAQALTHPWIRSSSEIKVPLDILIFRLLKSYMRSSSLRKSALRALSKTLAVDELIYLKEQFALLEPNKNGCITLENIKMALMKNATDIMKESRVQDFLVSLSALQYRRMDFDEFCAAALSVHQLEGLDRWEQHARCAYELFEKDGNRAILIDELASELGLGPSIPVHSVLTDWIRHTDGKLSFLGFVKLLHGVSSRYLTKPH
;
A
#
# COMPACT_ATOMS: atom_id res chain seq x y z
N MET A 1 -10.10 -3.75 36.12
CA MET A 1 -10.54 -4.79 35.17
C MET A 1 -11.98 -5.13 35.48
N GLY A 2 -12.80 -5.20 34.44
CA GLY A 2 -14.20 -5.62 34.42
C GLY A 2 -14.36 -6.82 33.48
N GLU A 3 -15.46 -6.89 32.76
CA GLU A 3 -15.80 -8.01 31.87
C GLU A 3 -14.89 -8.13 30.63
N GLU A 4 -14.81 -9.34 30.06
CA GLU A 4 -14.17 -9.60 28.77
C GLU A 4 -15.04 -9.03 27.64
N VAL A 5 -14.44 -8.20 26.79
CA VAL A 5 -15.10 -7.53 25.65
C VAL A 5 -14.61 -8.04 24.30
N GLY A 6 -13.56 -8.86 24.28
CA GLY A 6 -13.04 -9.46 23.06
C GLY A 6 -11.92 -10.45 23.32
N ARG A 7 -11.63 -11.30 22.34
CA ARG A 7 -10.57 -12.30 22.43
C ARG A 7 -9.78 -12.36 21.13
N GLY A 8 -8.46 -12.22 21.24
CA GLY A 8 -7.53 -12.29 20.12
C GLY A 8 -6.69 -13.57 20.15
N HIS A 9 -5.76 -13.68 19.20
CA HIS A 9 -4.90 -14.86 19.06
C HIS A 9 -4.04 -15.11 20.31
N PHE A 10 -3.40 -14.07 20.85
CA PHE A 10 -2.48 -14.17 21.98
C PHE A 10 -3.10 -13.89 23.35
N GLY A 11 -4.31 -13.35 23.40
CA GLY A 11 -4.83 -12.77 24.64
C GLY A 11 -6.33 -12.49 24.61
N TYR A 12 -6.80 -11.82 25.65
CA TYR A 12 -8.18 -11.39 25.77
C TYR A 12 -8.21 -9.92 26.18
N THR A 13 -9.26 -9.21 25.80
CA THR A 13 -9.44 -7.78 26.06
C THR A 13 -10.54 -7.61 27.08
N CYS A 14 -10.27 -6.84 28.14
CA CYS A 14 -11.24 -6.53 29.18
C CYS A 14 -11.60 -5.05 29.20
N LEU A 15 -12.83 -4.74 29.59
CA LEU A 15 -13.20 -3.41 30.04
C LEU A 15 -12.39 -3.05 31.30
N ALA A 16 -11.93 -1.81 31.42
CA ALA A 16 -11.39 -1.27 32.67
C ALA A 16 -11.77 0.19 32.85
N LYS A 17 -11.46 0.74 34.03
CA LYS A 17 -11.63 2.15 34.35
C LYS A 17 -10.41 2.67 35.08
N PHE A 18 -9.94 3.86 34.74
CA PHE A 18 -8.89 4.52 35.52
C PHE A 18 -9.39 4.84 36.92
N ARG A 19 -8.63 4.45 37.96
CA ARG A 19 -9.02 4.67 39.38
C ARG A 19 -8.52 5.98 39.97
N LYS A 20 -7.45 6.54 39.41
CA LYS A 20 -6.73 7.73 39.89
C LYS A 20 -6.17 8.50 38.67
N GLY A 21 -5.66 9.70 38.91
CA GLY A 21 -5.12 10.58 37.85
C GLY A 21 -6.20 11.42 37.17
N GLU A 22 -5.80 12.15 36.13
CA GLU A 22 -6.67 13.07 35.39
C GLU A 22 -7.82 12.36 34.67
N MET A 23 -7.59 11.11 34.23
CA MET A 23 -8.57 10.28 33.52
C MET A 23 -9.48 9.47 34.47
N LYS A 24 -9.52 9.78 35.78
CA LYS A 24 -10.27 8.98 36.77
C LYS A 24 -11.73 8.78 36.36
N GLY A 25 -12.15 7.52 36.29
CA GLY A 25 -13.51 7.11 35.95
C GLY A 25 -13.72 6.82 34.46
N GLU A 26 -12.80 7.26 33.59
CA GLU A 26 -12.83 7.00 32.16
C GLU A 26 -12.67 5.50 31.88
N LYS A 27 -13.48 4.99 30.95
CA LYS A 27 -13.48 3.59 30.53
C LYS A 27 -12.41 3.37 29.47
N VAL A 28 -11.73 2.23 29.55
CA VAL A 28 -10.70 1.81 28.59
C VAL A 28 -10.82 0.33 28.28
N ALA A 29 -10.22 -0.10 27.18
CA ALA A 29 -9.99 -1.50 26.87
C ALA A 29 -8.56 -1.88 27.29
N VAL A 30 -8.39 -3.05 27.90
CA VAL A 30 -7.10 -3.58 28.32
C VAL A 30 -6.91 -4.95 27.71
N LYS A 31 -6.01 -5.05 26.71
CA LYS A 31 -5.60 -6.33 26.11
C LYS A 31 -4.59 -6.99 27.06
N VAL A 32 -4.95 -8.15 27.59
CA VAL A 32 -4.13 -8.97 28.49
C VAL A 32 -3.50 -10.10 27.69
N ILE A 33 -2.18 -10.17 27.71
CA ILE A 33 -1.40 -11.18 27.01
C ILE A 33 -0.63 -12.00 28.04
N PRO A 34 -1.07 -13.23 28.36
CA PRO A 34 -0.38 -14.09 29.31
C PRO A 34 1.01 -14.50 28.81
N LYS A 35 2.04 -14.33 29.63
CA LYS A 35 3.42 -14.70 29.29
C LYS A 35 3.59 -16.20 29.05
N VAL A 36 2.72 -17.02 29.65
CA VAL A 36 2.67 -18.46 29.38
C VAL A 36 2.35 -18.81 27.91
N LYS A 37 1.76 -17.87 27.15
CA LYS A 37 1.56 -18.01 25.70
C LYS A 37 2.75 -17.51 24.88
N MET A 38 3.67 -16.77 25.49
CA MET A 38 4.89 -16.24 24.86
C MET A 38 6.05 -17.23 25.01
N THR A 39 5.89 -18.43 24.46
CA THR A 39 6.82 -19.56 24.68
C THR A 39 8.09 -19.48 23.83
N THR A 40 8.13 -18.60 22.83
CA THR A 40 9.26 -18.44 21.91
C THR A 40 9.78 -17.00 21.92
N THR A 41 11.05 -16.82 21.59
CA THR A 41 11.64 -15.48 21.41
C THR A 41 10.85 -14.64 20.39
N ILE A 42 10.39 -15.29 19.31
CA ILE A 42 9.55 -14.67 18.27
C ILE A 42 8.26 -14.11 18.88
N SER A 43 7.53 -14.90 19.66
CA SER A 43 6.28 -14.45 20.29
C SER A 43 6.48 -13.30 21.29
N ILE A 44 7.64 -13.22 21.95
CA ILE A 44 7.99 -12.10 22.83
C ILE A 44 8.29 -10.84 22.00
N GLU A 45 9.03 -11.00 20.91
CA GLU A 45 9.34 -9.91 19.97
C GLU A 45 8.07 -9.37 19.31
N ASP A 46 7.11 -10.22 18.95
CA ASP A 46 5.82 -9.81 18.37
C ASP A 46 5.04 -8.89 19.32
N VAL A 47 4.95 -9.26 20.60
CA VAL A 47 4.25 -8.45 21.61
C VAL A 47 4.97 -7.12 21.85
N ARG A 48 6.31 -7.13 21.93
CA ARG A 48 7.10 -5.89 22.04
C ARG A 48 6.92 -4.99 20.83
N ARG A 49 6.88 -5.59 19.62
CA ARG A 49 6.66 -4.88 18.37
C ARG A 49 5.26 -4.26 18.33
N GLU A 50 4.24 -5.00 18.76
CA GLU A 50 2.87 -4.50 18.84
C GLU A 50 2.77 -3.26 19.75
N VAL A 51 3.31 -3.32 20.96
CA VAL A 51 3.34 -2.17 21.90
C VAL A 51 4.06 -0.98 21.27
N LYS A 52 5.21 -1.21 20.65
CA LYS A 52 6.00 -0.17 19.99
C LYS A 52 5.24 0.47 18.82
N ILE A 53 4.56 -0.34 18.02
CA ILE A 53 3.75 0.13 16.89
C ILE A 53 2.58 0.97 17.37
N LEU A 54 1.79 0.47 18.32
CA LEU A 54 0.65 1.19 18.87
C LEU A 54 1.07 2.50 19.53
N SER A 55 2.13 2.47 20.33
CA SER A 55 2.63 3.66 21.03
C SER A 55 3.14 4.75 20.08
N ALA A 56 3.64 4.40 18.89
CA ALA A 56 4.27 5.36 17.99
C ALA A 56 3.42 5.71 16.75
N LEU A 57 2.30 5.02 16.50
CA LEU A 57 1.32 5.38 15.46
C LEU A 57 0.17 6.26 15.97
N THR A 58 0.27 6.78 17.19
CA THR A 58 -0.77 7.63 17.79
C THR A 58 -1.02 8.92 17.00
N GLY A 59 -2.27 9.41 17.01
CA GLY A 59 -2.64 10.71 16.42
C GLY A 59 -3.45 10.62 15.13
N HIS A 60 -3.66 9.43 14.56
CA HIS A 60 -4.58 9.23 13.44
C HIS A 60 -6.00 8.93 13.93
N ALA A 61 -7.01 9.65 13.42
CA ALA A 61 -8.40 9.54 13.89
C ALA A 61 -8.98 8.11 13.79
N ASN A 62 -8.61 7.37 12.74
CA ASN A 62 -9.07 6.00 12.49
C ASN A 62 -8.17 4.90 13.09
N LEU A 63 -7.25 5.25 13.99
CA LEU A 63 -6.42 4.29 14.74
C LEU A 63 -6.82 4.33 16.21
N VAL A 64 -6.85 3.17 16.88
CA VAL A 64 -7.22 3.09 18.31
C VAL A 64 -6.21 3.87 19.16
N GLN A 65 -6.68 4.75 20.05
CA GLN A 65 -5.77 5.47 20.92
C GLN A 65 -5.05 4.49 21.86
N PHE A 66 -3.72 4.48 21.83
CA PHE A 66 -2.88 3.83 22.82
C PHE A 66 -2.69 4.77 24.02
N TYR A 67 -2.86 4.26 25.23
CA TYR A 67 -2.62 5.02 26.46
C TYR A 67 -1.31 4.61 27.11
N ASP A 68 -1.11 3.32 27.38
CA ASP A 68 0.08 2.83 28.07
C ASP A 68 0.21 1.30 27.94
N ALA A 69 1.37 0.75 28.31
CA ALA A 69 1.59 -0.68 28.46
C ALA A 69 2.27 -1.01 29.79
N TYR A 70 1.80 -2.07 30.45
CA TYR A 70 2.31 -2.54 31.72
C TYR A 70 2.71 -4.01 31.65
N GLU A 71 3.63 -4.42 32.50
CA GLU A 71 4.09 -5.81 32.60
C GLU A 71 4.19 -6.20 34.08
N ASP A 72 3.58 -7.32 34.46
CA ASP A 72 3.78 -7.94 35.77
C ASP A 72 4.50 -9.28 35.62
N LYS A 73 4.49 -10.13 36.65
CA LYS A 73 5.16 -11.44 36.60
C LYS A 73 4.58 -12.36 35.52
N ASP A 74 3.27 -12.29 35.29
CA ASP A 74 2.50 -13.31 34.57
C ASP A 74 1.93 -12.81 33.24
N ASN A 75 1.74 -11.49 33.08
CA ASN A 75 1.04 -10.90 31.94
C ASN A 75 1.69 -9.59 31.45
N VAL A 76 1.43 -9.29 30.17
CA VAL A 76 1.58 -7.96 29.57
C VAL A 76 0.19 -7.37 29.36
N TYR A 77 0.02 -6.07 29.65
CA TYR A 77 -1.23 -5.33 29.56
C TYR A 77 -1.05 -4.15 28.61
N ILE A 78 -1.90 -4.06 27.58
CA ILE A 78 -1.92 -2.95 26.64
C ILE A 78 -3.22 -2.17 26.86
N VAL A 79 -3.11 -0.91 27.29
CA VAL A 79 -4.24 -0.05 27.62
C VAL A 79 -4.56 0.85 26.43
N MET A 80 -5.81 0.78 25.95
CA MET A 80 -6.25 1.44 24.73
C MET A 80 -7.69 1.99 24.84
N GLU A 81 -8.06 2.85 23.90
CA GLU A 81 -9.42 3.37 23.74
C GLU A 81 -10.45 2.23 23.65
N LEU A 82 -11.53 2.36 24.42
CA LEU A 82 -12.65 1.44 24.35
C LEU A 82 -13.58 1.84 23.19
N CYS A 83 -13.69 0.99 22.17
CA CYS A 83 -14.65 1.18 21.09
C CYS A 83 -15.98 0.47 21.45
N GLU A 84 -17.05 1.24 21.72
CA GLU A 84 -18.35 0.70 22.17
C GLU A 84 -19.36 0.50 21.02
N GLY A 85 -18.97 0.81 19.78
CA GLY A 85 -19.83 0.80 18.59
C GLY A 85 -19.97 -0.53 17.86
N GLY A 86 -19.23 -1.56 18.29
CA GLY A 86 -19.25 -2.90 17.69
C GLY A 86 -18.39 -3.03 16.42
N GLU A 87 -18.34 -4.25 15.89
CA GLU A 87 -17.55 -4.59 14.70
C GLU A 87 -18.14 -4.03 13.42
N LEU A 88 -17.27 -3.72 12.45
CA LEU A 88 -17.68 -3.29 11.12
C LEU A 88 -18.69 -4.27 10.50
N LEU A 89 -18.36 -5.57 10.51
CA LEU A 89 -19.19 -6.61 9.89
C LEU A 89 -20.55 -6.78 10.57
N GLU A 90 -20.63 -6.67 11.90
CA GLU A 90 -21.90 -6.77 12.62
C GLU A 90 -22.85 -5.61 12.30
N LYS A 91 -22.32 -4.38 12.20
CA LYS A 91 -23.11 -3.22 11.78
C LYS A 91 -23.60 -3.37 10.33
N ILE A 92 -22.83 -4.05 9.49
CA ILE A 92 -23.21 -4.39 8.11
C ILE A 92 -24.33 -5.43 8.07
N LEU A 93 -24.19 -6.53 8.81
CA LEU A 93 -25.14 -7.63 8.82
C LEU A 93 -26.47 -7.24 9.47
N SER A 94 -26.44 -6.43 10.53
CA SER A 94 -27.64 -5.97 11.25
C SER A 94 -28.57 -5.07 10.43
N ARG A 95 -28.07 -4.44 9.35
CA ARG A 95 -28.87 -3.61 8.42
C ARG A 95 -29.54 -4.41 7.29
N GLY A 96 -29.50 -5.73 7.30
CA GLY A 96 -30.10 -6.57 6.26
C GLY A 96 -29.17 -6.86 5.07
N GLY A 97 -27.86 -6.63 5.22
CA GLY A 97 -26.83 -7.24 4.38
C GLY A 97 -26.52 -6.57 3.03
N LYS A 98 -26.95 -5.33 2.79
CA LYS A 98 -26.58 -4.58 1.57
C LYS A 98 -26.19 -3.15 1.92
N TYR A 99 -24.90 -2.87 1.89
CA TYR A 99 -24.43 -1.49 1.85
C TYR A 99 -24.71 -0.92 0.47
N SER A 100 -25.21 0.31 0.42
CA SER A 100 -25.12 1.13 -0.78
C SER A 100 -23.65 1.40 -1.12
N GLU A 101 -23.39 1.75 -2.38
CA GLU A 101 -22.03 2.12 -2.78
C GLU A 101 -21.49 3.28 -1.92
N ASP A 102 -22.33 4.23 -1.52
CA ASP A 102 -21.92 5.38 -0.72
C ASP A 102 -21.59 5.03 0.73
N GLU A 103 -22.33 4.10 1.34
CA GLU A 103 -21.97 3.56 2.66
C GLU A 103 -20.64 2.78 2.60
N ALA A 104 -20.43 2.00 1.52
CA ALA A 104 -19.18 1.27 1.32
C ALA A 104 -17.99 2.22 1.14
N LYS A 105 -18.16 3.30 0.37
CA LYS A 105 -17.15 4.37 0.22
C LYS A 105 -16.81 4.99 1.58
N ALA A 106 -17.81 5.36 2.39
CA ALA A 106 -17.59 6.00 3.69
C ALA A 106 -16.75 5.15 4.65
N VAL A 107 -16.93 3.82 4.62
CA VAL A 107 -16.09 2.87 5.35
C VAL A 107 -14.69 2.77 4.74
N LEU A 108 -14.60 2.59 3.43
CA LEU A 108 -13.33 2.36 2.74
C LEU A 108 -12.41 3.58 2.79
N VAL A 109 -12.95 4.80 2.77
CA VAL A 109 -12.15 6.03 2.97
C VAL A 109 -11.42 6.01 4.30
N GLN A 110 -12.10 5.60 5.38
CA GLN A 110 -11.50 5.52 6.72
C GLN A 110 -10.42 4.44 6.80
N ILE A 111 -10.69 3.25 6.23
CA ILE A 111 -9.74 2.14 6.17
C ILE A 111 -8.49 2.53 5.35
N LEU A 112 -8.69 3.07 4.15
CA LEU A 112 -7.61 3.51 3.28
C LEU A 112 -6.77 4.62 3.93
N SER A 113 -7.41 5.57 4.63
CA SER A 113 -6.72 6.67 5.32
C SER A 113 -5.75 6.15 6.37
N VAL A 114 -6.20 5.28 7.29
CA VAL A 114 -5.31 4.74 8.34
C VAL A 114 -4.24 3.83 7.77
N VAL A 115 -4.54 3.02 6.75
CA VAL A 115 -3.57 2.11 6.15
C VAL A 115 -2.51 2.88 5.37
N ALA A 116 -2.89 3.90 4.60
CA ALA A 116 -1.95 4.76 3.89
C ALA A 116 -1.03 5.52 4.87
N PHE A 117 -1.58 5.99 6.01
CA PHE A 117 -0.78 6.55 7.09
C PHE A 117 0.23 5.53 7.64
N CYS A 118 -0.18 4.31 7.96
CA CYS A 118 0.72 3.25 8.45
C CYS A 118 1.82 2.92 7.43
N HIS A 119 1.46 2.81 6.15
CA HIS A 119 2.41 2.52 5.06
C HIS A 119 3.47 3.61 4.90
N LEU A 120 3.09 4.88 5.05
CA LEU A 120 4.05 6.00 5.06
C LEU A 120 5.06 5.87 6.20
N GLN A 121 4.63 5.39 7.37
CA GLN A 121 5.52 5.16 8.52
C GLN A 121 6.39 3.90 8.37
N GLY A 122 6.20 3.11 7.30
CA GLY A 122 6.90 1.84 7.08
C GLY A 122 6.34 0.69 7.94
N VAL A 123 5.04 0.72 8.25
CA VAL A 123 4.33 -0.36 8.97
C VAL A 123 3.36 -1.06 8.01
N VAL A 124 3.38 -2.39 7.99
CA VAL A 124 2.41 -3.25 7.29
C VAL A 124 1.57 -3.97 8.34
N HIS A 125 0.25 -3.96 8.20
CA HIS A 125 -0.66 -4.54 9.20
C HIS A 125 -0.74 -6.08 9.11
N ARG A 126 -0.74 -6.64 7.90
CA ARG A 126 -0.72 -8.09 7.60
C ARG A 126 -1.93 -8.93 8.04
N ASP A 127 -2.93 -8.34 8.71
CA ASP A 127 -4.17 -9.03 9.11
C ASP A 127 -5.38 -8.09 9.06
N LEU A 128 -5.51 -7.34 7.96
CA LEU A 128 -6.69 -6.50 7.76
C LEU A 128 -7.91 -7.35 7.45
N LYS A 129 -8.93 -7.22 8.29
CA LYS A 129 -10.23 -7.89 8.17
C LYS A 129 -11.30 -7.07 8.91
N PRO A 130 -12.59 -7.21 8.60
CA PRO A 130 -13.66 -6.44 9.24
C PRO A 130 -13.67 -6.52 10.78
N GLU A 131 -13.27 -7.66 11.35
CA GLU A 131 -13.18 -7.92 12.79
C GLU A 131 -12.15 -7.01 13.49
N ASN A 132 -11.15 -6.53 12.75
CA ASN A 132 -10.10 -5.63 13.26
C ASN A 132 -10.45 -4.14 13.10
N PHE A 133 -11.70 -3.84 12.73
CA PHE A 133 -12.23 -2.48 12.66
C PHE A 133 -13.49 -2.33 13.52
N LEU A 134 -13.41 -1.50 14.55
CA LEU A 134 -14.53 -1.22 15.46
C LEU A 134 -15.01 0.21 15.29
N PHE A 135 -16.30 0.45 15.50
CA PHE A 135 -16.83 1.81 15.66
C PHE A 135 -16.54 2.31 17.07
N ALA A 136 -16.05 3.55 17.20
CA ALA A 136 -15.72 4.15 18.50
C ALA A 136 -16.93 4.22 19.45
N SER A 137 -18.11 4.49 18.88
CA SER A 137 -19.39 4.67 19.58
C SER A 137 -20.55 4.08 18.77
N LYS A 138 -21.73 4.00 19.40
CA LYS A 138 -22.96 3.51 18.76
C LYS A 138 -23.62 4.53 17.82
N ASP A 139 -23.08 5.74 17.74
CA ASP A 139 -23.62 6.80 16.92
C ASP A 139 -23.59 6.42 15.43
N GLU A 140 -24.50 7.00 14.64
CA GLU A 140 -24.58 6.72 13.20
C GLU A 140 -23.31 7.15 12.46
N ASN A 141 -22.78 8.32 12.82
CA ASN A 141 -21.56 8.90 12.22
C ASN A 141 -20.28 8.54 13.00
N SER A 142 -20.30 7.45 13.76
CA SER A 142 -19.16 7.06 14.58
C SER A 142 -17.92 6.74 13.74
N GLN A 143 -16.75 7.16 14.24
CA GLN A 143 -15.48 6.89 13.57
C GLN A 143 -15.13 5.41 13.65
N LEU A 144 -14.61 4.88 12.54
CA LEU A 144 -14.05 3.55 12.47
C LEU A 144 -12.60 3.55 12.95
N LYS A 145 -12.24 2.58 13.79
CA LYS A 145 -10.93 2.46 14.46
C LYS A 145 -10.29 1.12 14.12
N ALA A 146 -9.06 1.13 13.62
CA ALA A 146 -8.22 -0.07 13.51
C ALA A 146 -7.65 -0.43 14.90
N ILE A 147 -7.82 -1.68 15.34
CA ILE A 147 -7.60 -2.07 16.74
C ILE A 147 -6.52 -3.13 17.01
N ASP A 148 -6.07 -3.93 16.03
CA ASP A 148 -5.18 -5.07 16.30
C ASP A 148 -3.91 -5.06 15.43
N PHE A 149 -2.78 -4.69 16.05
CA PHE A 149 -1.47 -4.66 15.38
C PHE A 149 -0.58 -5.83 15.79
N GLY A 150 -1.16 -6.89 16.38
CA GLY A 150 -0.39 -8.05 16.88
C GLY A 150 0.35 -8.86 15.81
N LEU A 151 -0.07 -8.74 14.55
CA LEU A 151 0.64 -9.32 13.40
C LEU A 151 1.37 -8.27 12.57
N SER A 152 1.39 -6.99 12.95
CA SER A 152 2.03 -5.94 12.15
C SER A 152 3.56 -6.06 12.15
N ASP A 153 4.21 -5.54 11.11
CA ASP A 153 5.67 -5.47 11.04
C ASP A 153 6.20 -4.18 10.43
N PHE A 154 7.49 -3.95 10.64
CA PHE A 154 8.24 -2.92 9.94
C PHE A 154 8.66 -3.41 8.57
N VAL A 155 8.50 -2.56 7.56
CA VAL A 155 9.03 -2.80 6.22
C VAL A 155 9.84 -1.60 5.75
N LYS A 156 11.11 -1.84 5.40
CA LYS A 156 11.90 -0.84 4.70
C LYS A 156 11.42 -0.74 3.24
N PRO A 157 11.57 0.42 2.57
CA PRO A 157 11.07 0.60 1.20
C PRO A 157 11.55 -0.44 0.16
N ASP A 158 12.72 -1.06 0.37
CA ASP A 158 13.31 -2.07 -0.53
C ASP A 158 13.28 -3.49 0.07
N GLU A 159 12.69 -3.67 1.24
CA GLU A 159 12.62 -4.94 1.96
C GLU A 159 11.31 -5.67 1.66
N ARG A 160 11.37 -7.01 1.68
CA ARG A 160 10.24 -7.90 1.46
C ARG A 160 10.15 -8.86 2.64
N LEU A 161 8.96 -9.02 3.19
CA LEU A 161 8.66 -9.96 4.26
C LEU A 161 8.46 -11.36 3.67
N ASN A 162 8.80 -12.39 4.45
CA ASN A 162 8.83 -13.79 4.01
C ASN A 162 7.98 -14.76 4.85
N ASP A 163 7.37 -14.28 5.93
CA ASP A 163 6.48 -15.10 6.76
C ASP A 163 5.08 -15.20 6.17
N ILE A 164 4.42 -16.37 6.32
CA ILE A 164 3.02 -16.55 5.96
C ILE A 164 2.17 -16.26 7.19
N VAL A 165 1.48 -15.12 7.19
CA VAL A 165 0.63 -14.66 8.29
C VAL A 165 -0.67 -14.06 7.75
N GLY A 166 -1.61 -13.81 8.66
CA GLY A 166 -2.91 -13.21 8.34
C GLY A 166 -4.02 -14.24 8.15
N SER A 167 -5.25 -13.74 8.14
CA SER A 167 -6.46 -14.56 8.06
C SER A 167 -6.71 -15.07 6.64
N ALA A 168 -7.01 -16.37 6.49
CA ALA A 168 -6.99 -17.06 5.21
C ALA A 168 -7.85 -16.45 4.08
N TYR A 169 -8.99 -15.81 4.42
CA TYR A 169 -9.85 -15.18 3.41
C TYR A 169 -9.31 -13.85 2.87
N TYR A 170 -8.43 -13.19 3.61
CA TYR A 170 -7.94 -11.84 3.33
C TYR A 170 -6.48 -11.84 2.89
N VAL A 171 -5.77 -12.96 3.02
CA VAL A 171 -4.35 -13.07 2.68
C VAL A 171 -4.10 -12.84 1.18
N ALA A 172 -3.05 -12.07 0.88
CA ALA A 172 -2.64 -11.76 -0.48
C ALA A 172 -1.86 -12.91 -1.14
N PRO A 173 -1.92 -13.10 -2.48
CA PRO A 173 -1.19 -14.14 -3.19
C PRO A 173 0.32 -14.10 -2.93
N GLU A 174 0.92 -12.92 -2.87
CA GLU A 174 2.36 -12.74 -2.64
C GLU A 174 2.81 -13.05 -1.20
N VAL A 175 1.89 -13.04 -0.22
CA VAL A 175 2.17 -13.53 1.15
C VAL A 175 2.39 -15.04 1.13
N LEU A 176 1.56 -15.77 0.36
CA LEU A 176 1.73 -17.22 0.15
C LEU A 176 3.03 -17.55 -0.61
N HIS A 177 3.53 -16.60 -1.42
CA HIS A 177 4.84 -16.69 -2.07
C HIS A 177 5.99 -16.15 -1.21
N ARG A 178 5.75 -15.75 0.04
CA ARG A 178 6.78 -15.27 0.99
C ARG A 178 7.60 -14.09 0.46
N SER A 179 6.96 -13.18 -0.26
CA SER A 179 7.65 -12.03 -0.86
C SER A 179 6.70 -10.84 -1.04
N TYR A 180 6.41 -10.14 0.06
CA TYR A 180 5.42 -9.07 0.11
C TYR A 180 5.89 -7.84 0.90
N SER A 181 5.14 -6.76 0.77
CA SER A 181 5.33 -5.50 1.50
C SER A 181 3.94 -4.87 1.69
N THR A 182 3.83 -3.54 1.66
CA THR A 182 2.58 -2.79 1.88
C THR A 182 1.44 -3.16 0.94
N GLU A 183 1.73 -3.66 -0.27
CA GLU A 183 0.73 -4.15 -1.22
C GLU A 183 -0.24 -5.20 -0.63
N ALA A 184 0.21 -6.03 0.31
CA ALA A 184 -0.60 -7.12 0.88
C ALA A 184 -1.81 -6.61 1.66
N ASP A 185 -1.65 -5.49 2.37
CA ASP A 185 -2.75 -4.82 3.06
C ASP A 185 -3.79 -4.32 2.05
N VAL A 186 -3.34 -3.79 0.91
CA VAL A 186 -4.25 -3.26 -0.12
C VAL A 186 -5.10 -4.36 -0.76
N TRP A 187 -4.55 -5.57 -0.91
CA TRP A 187 -5.34 -6.75 -1.31
C TRP A 187 -6.42 -7.07 -0.28
N SER A 188 -6.07 -7.07 0.99
CA SER A 188 -7.00 -7.33 2.10
C SER A 188 -8.14 -6.31 2.10
N ILE A 189 -7.85 -5.03 1.84
CA ILE A 189 -8.85 -3.97 1.64
C ILE A 189 -9.73 -4.26 0.41
N GLY A 190 -9.15 -4.78 -0.68
CA GLY A 190 -9.90 -5.22 -1.86
C GLY A 190 -10.90 -6.34 -1.54
N VAL A 191 -10.51 -7.29 -0.68
CA VAL A 191 -11.41 -8.35 -0.19
C VAL A 191 -12.53 -7.76 0.67
N ILE A 192 -12.20 -6.83 1.58
CA ILE A 192 -13.20 -6.09 2.38
C ILE A 192 -14.17 -5.36 1.46
N ALA A 193 -13.68 -4.57 0.49
CA ALA A 193 -14.50 -3.82 -0.46
C ALA A 193 -15.43 -4.73 -1.26
N TYR A 194 -14.94 -5.89 -1.72
CA TYR A 194 -15.75 -6.89 -2.39
C TYR A 194 -16.90 -7.38 -1.49
N ILE A 195 -16.59 -7.73 -0.23
CA ILE A 195 -17.60 -8.19 0.75
C ILE A 195 -18.61 -7.09 1.06
N LEU A 196 -18.19 -5.83 1.22
CA LEU A 196 -19.10 -4.70 1.47
C LEU A 196 -20.11 -4.53 0.34
N LEU A 197 -19.68 -4.68 -0.91
CA LEU A 197 -20.49 -4.41 -2.09
C LEU A 197 -21.43 -5.55 -2.48
N CYS A 198 -21.09 -6.80 -2.18
CA CYS A 198 -21.89 -7.96 -2.61
C CYS A 198 -22.29 -8.93 -1.50
N GLY A 199 -21.76 -8.76 -0.28
CA GLY A 199 -22.05 -9.64 0.86
C GLY A 199 -21.41 -11.03 0.79
N SER A 200 -20.62 -11.33 -0.25
CA SER A 200 -19.98 -12.63 -0.46
C SER A 200 -18.45 -12.51 -0.49
N ARG A 201 -17.75 -13.62 -0.22
CA ARG A 201 -16.28 -13.67 -0.25
C ARG A 201 -15.80 -13.85 -1.70
N PRO A 202 -14.78 -13.10 -2.17
CA PRO A 202 -14.27 -13.23 -3.54
C PRO A 202 -13.59 -14.59 -3.79
N PHE A 203 -13.02 -15.19 -2.74
CA PHE A 203 -12.35 -16.48 -2.77
C PHE A 203 -12.92 -17.35 -1.64
N TRP A 204 -13.44 -18.52 -1.99
CA TRP A 204 -14.09 -19.41 -1.05
C TRP A 204 -13.78 -20.87 -1.36
N ASP A 205 -13.57 -21.66 -0.30
CA ASP A 205 -13.50 -23.12 -0.31
C ASP A 205 -13.85 -23.61 1.11
N ARG A 206 -14.12 -24.91 1.26
CA ARG A 206 -14.40 -25.53 2.57
C ARG A 206 -13.15 -25.68 3.44
N THR A 207 -11.97 -25.65 2.81
CA THR A 207 -10.68 -25.86 3.47
C THR A 207 -9.78 -24.66 3.28
N GLU A 208 -8.93 -24.36 4.28
CA GLU A 208 -7.91 -23.31 4.19
C GLU A 208 -6.99 -23.51 2.97
N SER A 209 -6.51 -24.73 2.75
CA SER A 209 -5.70 -25.05 1.58
C SER A 209 -6.44 -24.82 0.27
N GLY A 210 -7.76 -25.02 0.24
CA GLY A 210 -8.60 -24.70 -0.91
C GLY A 210 -8.74 -23.21 -1.14
N ILE A 211 -8.91 -22.42 -0.08
CA ILE A 211 -8.95 -20.96 -0.15
C ILE A 211 -7.62 -20.45 -0.74
N PHE A 212 -6.48 -20.95 -0.27
CA PHE A 212 -5.16 -20.60 -0.81
C PHE A 212 -5.02 -20.94 -2.29
N ARG A 213 -5.50 -22.12 -2.73
CA ARG A 213 -5.51 -22.49 -4.16
C ARG A 213 -6.34 -21.50 -4.97
N THR A 214 -7.51 -21.10 -4.47
CA THR A 214 -8.41 -20.15 -5.16
C THR A 214 -7.78 -18.75 -5.23
N VAL A 215 -7.20 -18.26 -4.13
CA VAL A 215 -6.44 -16.99 -4.08
C VAL A 215 -5.30 -16.98 -5.11
N LEU A 216 -4.58 -18.09 -5.27
CA LEU A 216 -3.48 -18.19 -6.23
C LEU A 216 -3.96 -18.33 -7.68
N LYS A 217 -5.02 -19.10 -7.97
CA LYS A 217 -5.38 -19.52 -9.34
C LYS A 217 -6.60 -18.83 -9.95
N ALA A 218 -7.60 -18.50 -9.16
CA ALA A 218 -8.87 -17.97 -9.66
C ALA A 218 -8.93 -16.43 -9.60
N ASN A 219 -9.75 -15.83 -10.44
CA ASN A 219 -10.08 -14.40 -10.36
C ASN A 219 -11.45 -14.25 -9.67
N PRO A 220 -11.68 -13.12 -8.95
CA PRO A 220 -12.99 -12.84 -8.38
C PRO A 220 -14.06 -12.70 -9.47
N SER A 221 -15.28 -13.15 -9.19
CA SER A 221 -16.43 -13.04 -10.09
C SER A 221 -17.08 -11.66 -9.96
N PHE A 222 -17.40 -11.03 -11.09
CA PHE A 222 -18.16 -9.77 -11.14
C PHE A 222 -19.46 -9.92 -11.93
N ASN A 223 -19.88 -11.17 -12.17
CA ASN A 223 -21.03 -11.50 -13.01
C ASN A 223 -22.29 -11.79 -12.19
N GLU A 224 -22.13 -12.14 -10.92
CA GLU A 224 -23.22 -12.51 -10.02
C GLU A 224 -23.81 -11.28 -9.34
N SER A 225 -25.12 -11.29 -9.09
CA SER A 225 -25.81 -10.22 -8.37
C SER A 225 -25.16 -9.95 -7.00
N PRO A 226 -24.97 -8.69 -6.58
CA PRO A 226 -25.43 -7.46 -7.23
C PRO A 226 -24.44 -6.84 -8.22
N TRP A 227 -23.30 -7.45 -8.53
CA TRP A 227 -22.24 -6.83 -9.34
C TRP A 227 -22.74 -6.23 -10.65
N PRO A 228 -23.57 -6.91 -11.48
CA PRO A 228 -24.09 -6.31 -12.71
C PRO A 228 -24.76 -4.94 -12.50
N SER A 229 -25.42 -4.73 -11.35
CA SER A 229 -26.11 -3.47 -11.00
C SER A 229 -25.22 -2.37 -10.42
N LEU A 230 -24.00 -2.68 -9.98
CA LEU A 230 -23.06 -1.70 -9.43
C LEU A 230 -22.37 -0.89 -10.55
N SER A 231 -21.92 0.32 -10.20
CA SER A 231 -21.21 1.21 -11.12
C SER A 231 -19.94 0.58 -11.72
N SER A 232 -19.56 1.03 -12.92
CA SER A 232 -18.30 0.66 -13.56
C SER A 232 -17.10 1.00 -12.67
N GLU A 233 -17.16 2.12 -11.99
CA GLU A 233 -16.13 2.68 -11.13
C GLU A 233 -15.95 1.84 -9.86
N ALA A 234 -17.03 1.31 -9.27
CA ALA A 234 -16.94 0.36 -8.16
C ALA A 234 -16.22 -0.93 -8.56
N LYS A 235 -16.58 -1.47 -9.74
CA LYS A 235 -15.95 -2.67 -10.29
C LYS A 235 -14.48 -2.44 -10.58
N ASP A 236 -14.13 -1.31 -11.22
CA ASP A 236 -12.75 -0.94 -11.51
C ASP A 236 -11.92 -0.80 -10.23
N PHE A 237 -12.47 -0.09 -9.23
CA PHE A 237 -11.83 0.08 -7.93
C PHE A 237 -11.45 -1.27 -7.31
N VAL A 238 -12.40 -2.20 -7.22
CA VAL A 238 -12.19 -3.52 -6.61
C VAL A 238 -11.21 -4.36 -7.43
N LYS A 239 -11.30 -4.34 -8.77
CA LYS A 239 -10.35 -5.04 -9.66
C LYS A 239 -8.92 -4.56 -9.46
N ARG A 240 -8.72 -3.24 -9.30
CA ARG A 240 -7.41 -2.63 -9.12
C ARG A 240 -6.80 -2.90 -7.75
N LEU A 241 -7.62 -3.09 -6.70
CA LEU A 241 -7.16 -3.59 -5.38
C LEU A 241 -6.87 -5.09 -5.40
N LEU A 242 -7.66 -5.88 -6.13
CA LEU A 242 -7.51 -7.35 -6.25
C LEU A 242 -6.64 -7.78 -7.43
N SER A 243 -5.73 -6.92 -7.87
CA SER A 243 -4.72 -7.31 -8.86
C SER A 243 -3.73 -8.29 -8.25
N LYS A 244 -3.60 -9.49 -8.85
CA LYS A 244 -2.69 -10.54 -8.36
C LYS A 244 -1.23 -10.17 -8.47
N ASP A 245 -0.85 -9.36 -9.46
CA ASP A 245 0.50 -8.80 -9.53
C ASP A 245 0.56 -7.60 -8.59
N PRO A 246 1.28 -7.68 -7.46
CA PRO A 246 1.32 -6.59 -6.48
C PRO A 246 1.86 -5.28 -7.06
N ARG A 247 2.66 -5.32 -8.13
CA ARG A 247 3.22 -4.12 -8.78
C ARG A 247 2.18 -3.36 -9.60
N ARG A 248 1.11 -4.04 -10.02
CA ARG A 248 -0.03 -3.45 -10.75
C ARG A 248 -1.12 -2.97 -9.80
N ARG A 249 -1.08 -3.37 -8.53
CA ARG A 249 -2.04 -2.97 -7.50
C ARG A 249 -1.83 -1.51 -7.13
N MET A 250 -2.91 -0.78 -6.89
CA MET A 250 -2.82 0.57 -6.32
C MET A 250 -2.18 0.53 -4.94
N SER A 251 -1.56 1.62 -4.49
CA SER A 251 -1.34 1.86 -3.07
C SER A 251 -2.64 2.30 -2.39
N ALA A 252 -2.67 2.29 -1.06
CA ALA A 252 -3.79 2.83 -0.29
C ALA A 252 -4.02 4.33 -0.55
N ALA A 253 -2.94 5.12 -0.70
CA ALA A 253 -3.02 6.54 -1.03
C ALA A 253 -3.57 6.78 -2.45
N GLN A 254 -3.15 5.98 -3.44
CA GLN A 254 -3.72 6.04 -4.79
C GLN A 254 -5.20 5.68 -4.81
N ALA A 255 -5.61 4.67 -4.03
CA ALA A 255 -7.00 4.26 -3.94
C ALA A 255 -7.92 5.37 -3.40
N LEU A 256 -7.44 6.26 -2.52
CA LEU A 256 -8.19 7.45 -2.07
C LEU A 256 -8.48 8.46 -3.20
N THR A 257 -7.69 8.45 -4.26
CA THR A 257 -7.87 9.32 -5.45
C THR A 257 -8.68 8.66 -6.56
N HIS A 258 -9.16 7.43 -6.36
CA HIS A 258 -9.91 6.72 -7.37
C HIS A 258 -11.23 7.45 -7.71
N PRO A 259 -11.67 7.50 -8.99
CA PRO A 259 -12.94 8.13 -9.38
C PRO A 259 -14.13 7.72 -8.53
N TRP A 260 -14.23 6.43 -8.19
CA TRP A 260 -15.28 5.88 -7.33
C TRP A 260 -15.28 6.47 -5.90
N ILE A 261 -14.10 6.70 -5.33
CA ILE A 261 -13.92 7.17 -3.95
C ILE A 261 -14.07 8.69 -3.87
N ARG A 262 -13.41 9.42 -4.78
CA ARG A 262 -13.37 10.90 -4.80
C ARG A 262 -14.72 11.56 -5.12
N SER A 263 -15.69 10.81 -5.63
CA SER A 263 -17.02 11.35 -5.96
C SER A 263 -17.84 11.77 -4.72
N SER A 264 -17.37 11.47 -3.50
CA SER A 264 -18.17 11.53 -2.27
C SER A 264 -17.80 12.64 -1.29
N SER A 265 -16.56 13.18 -1.32
CA SER A 265 -16.10 14.23 -0.37
C SER A 265 -14.71 14.78 -0.70
N GLU A 266 -14.32 15.89 -0.06
CA GLU A 266 -12.92 16.32 0.01
C GLU A 266 -12.11 15.35 0.88
N ILE A 267 -11.39 14.45 0.22
CA ILE A 267 -10.59 13.42 0.88
C ILE A 267 -9.15 13.91 1.00
N LYS A 268 -8.62 13.92 2.23
CA LYS A 268 -7.19 14.19 2.45
C LYS A 268 -6.38 12.98 2.06
N VAL A 269 -5.59 13.10 1.00
CA VAL A 269 -4.67 12.06 0.55
C VAL A 269 -3.36 12.21 1.33
N PRO A 270 -2.90 11.19 2.07
CA PRO A 270 -1.60 11.24 2.72
C PRO A 270 -0.46 11.09 1.71
N LEU A 271 0.73 11.49 2.13
CA LEU A 271 1.95 11.30 1.35
C LEU A 271 2.22 9.80 1.19
N ASP A 272 2.58 9.36 -0.02
CA ASP A 272 2.74 7.95 -0.33
C ASP A 272 4.22 7.55 -0.39
N ILE A 273 4.59 6.50 0.36
CA ILE A 273 5.93 5.93 0.34
C ILE A 273 6.34 5.43 -1.06
N LEU A 274 5.38 5.06 -1.91
CA LEU A 274 5.60 4.66 -3.30
C LEU A 274 6.25 5.78 -4.12
N ILE A 275 5.87 7.05 -3.91
CA ILE A 275 6.45 8.19 -4.64
C ILE A 275 7.97 8.21 -4.45
N PHE A 276 8.43 8.10 -3.20
CA PHE A 276 9.86 8.13 -2.91
C PHE A 276 10.60 6.97 -3.56
N ARG A 277 10.04 5.75 -3.53
CA ARG A 277 10.59 4.56 -4.21
C ARG A 277 10.75 4.79 -5.70
N LEU A 278 9.74 5.35 -6.35
CA LEU A 278 9.77 5.65 -7.78
C LEU A 278 10.79 6.74 -8.11
N LEU A 279 10.83 7.83 -7.32
CA LEU A 279 11.83 8.89 -7.47
C LEU A 279 13.27 8.33 -7.38
N LYS A 280 13.56 7.47 -6.41
CA LYS A 280 14.88 6.82 -6.28
C LYS A 280 15.22 5.97 -7.51
N SER A 281 14.27 5.16 -7.98
CA SER A 281 14.45 4.32 -9.19
C SER A 281 14.70 5.18 -10.43
N TYR A 282 13.91 6.24 -10.60
CA TYR A 282 14.07 7.20 -11.67
C TYR A 282 15.44 7.87 -11.64
N MET A 283 15.90 8.32 -10.47
CA MET A 283 17.18 9.00 -10.34
C MET A 283 18.36 8.13 -10.76
N ARG A 284 18.30 6.82 -10.48
CA ARG A 284 19.32 5.83 -10.86
C ARG A 284 19.24 5.37 -12.32
N SER A 285 18.23 5.80 -13.08
CA SER A 285 18.03 5.40 -14.47
C SER A 285 18.87 6.22 -15.46
N SER A 286 19.21 5.65 -16.63
CA SER A 286 19.81 6.40 -17.75
C SER A 286 19.01 7.63 -18.16
N SER A 287 19.69 8.54 -18.85
CA SER A 287 19.05 9.57 -19.66
C SER A 287 18.02 8.97 -20.64
N LEU A 288 18.32 7.84 -21.28
CA LEU A 288 17.43 7.18 -22.23
C LEU A 288 16.11 6.74 -21.60
N ARG A 289 16.17 6.00 -20.47
CA ARG A 289 14.98 5.59 -19.73
C ARG A 289 14.21 6.78 -19.16
N LYS A 290 14.90 7.81 -18.67
CA LYS A 290 14.28 9.06 -18.21
C LYS A 290 13.49 9.74 -19.35
N SER A 291 14.03 9.80 -20.56
CA SER A 291 13.33 10.31 -21.74
C SER A 291 12.12 9.46 -22.11
N ALA A 292 12.21 8.13 -22.03
CA ALA A 292 11.07 7.24 -22.25
C ALA A 292 9.95 7.46 -21.23
N LEU A 293 10.29 7.59 -19.94
CA LEU A 293 9.32 7.86 -18.87
C LEU A 293 8.68 9.25 -19.00
N ARG A 294 9.42 10.27 -19.46
CA ARG A 294 8.84 11.58 -19.80
C ARG A 294 7.88 11.52 -20.97
N ALA A 295 8.19 10.73 -21.99
CA ALA A 295 7.28 10.54 -23.11
C ALA A 295 5.98 9.86 -22.65
N LEU A 296 6.08 8.89 -21.74
CA LEU A 296 4.92 8.22 -21.14
C LEU A 296 4.12 9.13 -20.20
N SER A 297 4.77 9.97 -19.39
CA SER A 297 4.03 10.87 -18.48
C SER A 297 3.18 11.89 -19.23
N LYS A 298 3.55 12.25 -20.45
CA LYS A 298 2.77 13.15 -21.33
C LYS A 298 1.48 12.51 -21.86
N THR A 299 1.32 11.19 -21.80
CA THR A 299 0.11 10.52 -22.29
C THR A 299 -0.96 10.36 -21.22
N LEU A 300 -0.64 10.64 -19.96
CA LEU A 300 -1.55 10.47 -18.83
C LEU A 300 -2.82 11.30 -19.00
N ALA A 301 -3.96 10.67 -18.74
CA ALA A 301 -5.25 11.32 -18.68
C ALA A 301 -5.39 12.11 -17.38
N VAL A 302 -6.41 12.98 -17.35
CA VAL A 302 -6.71 13.85 -16.21
C VAL A 302 -6.83 13.06 -14.91
N ASP A 303 -7.54 11.92 -14.92
CA ASP A 303 -7.72 11.08 -13.73
C ASP A 303 -6.41 10.50 -13.17
N GLU A 304 -5.47 10.15 -14.03
CA GLU A 304 -4.16 9.62 -13.61
C GLU A 304 -3.28 10.73 -13.01
N LEU A 305 -3.46 11.96 -13.49
CA LEU A 305 -2.72 13.12 -13.00
C LEU A 305 -3.22 13.61 -11.63
N ILE A 306 -4.45 13.29 -11.21
CA ILE A 306 -4.98 13.73 -9.91
C ILE A 306 -4.07 13.27 -8.78
N TYR A 307 -3.78 11.97 -8.72
CA TYR A 307 -2.88 11.42 -7.71
C TYR A 307 -1.51 12.10 -7.71
N LEU A 308 -0.91 12.30 -8.87
CA LEU A 308 0.40 12.94 -8.99
C LEU A 308 0.36 14.42 -8.57
N LYS A 309 -0.72 15.14 -8.89
CA LYS A 309 -0.93 16.53 -8.46
C LYS A 309 -1.04 16.64 -6.94
N GLU A 310 -1.82 15.78 -6.31
CA GLU A 310 -1.96 15.73 -4.85
C GLU A 310 -0.61 15.46 -4.19
N GLN A 311 0.12 14.43 -4.65
CA GLN A 311 1.43 14.12 -4.09
C GLN A 311 2.45 15.24 -4.31
N PHE A 312 2.45 15.89 -5.48
CA PHE A 312 3.33 17.03 -5.74
C PHE A 312 3.00 18.23 -4.84
N ALA A 313 1.72 18.51 -4.61
CA ALA A 313 1.28 19.59 -3.74
C ALA A 313 1.68 19.35 -2.27
N LEU A 314 1.61 18.10 -1.79
CA LEU A 314 2.06 17.71 -0.44
C LEU A 314 3.56 17.90 -0.21
N LEU A 315 4.36 17.96 -1.28
CA LEU A 315 5.78 18.28 -1.22
C LEU A 315 6.04 19.79 -1.14
N GLU A 316 5.01 20.64 -1.18
CA GLU A 316 5.10 22.10 -1.02
C GLU A 316 6.16 22.72 -1.97
N PRO A 317 5.93 22.69 -3.30
CA PRO A 317 6.89 23.21 -4.27
C PRO A 317 7.20 24.68 -4.01
N ASN A 318 8.44 25.07 -4.30
CA ASN A 318 8.89 26.45 -4.10
C ASN A 318 8.14 27.42 -5.02
N LYS A 319 8.28 28.73 -4.79
CA LYS A 319 7.62 29.79 -5.59
C LYS A 319 7.82 29.71 -7.11
N ASN A 320 8.85 29.00 -7.58
CA ASN A 320 9.12 28.75 -9.00
C ASN A 320 8.60 27.39 -9.49
N GLY A 321 7.66 26.77 -8.78
CA GLY A 321 6.97 25.56 -9.20
C GLY A 321 7.81 24.29 -9.15
N CYS A 322 8.96 24.30 -8.47
CA CYS A 322 9.86 23.15 -8.41
C CYS A 322 10.04 22.63 -6.97
N ILE A 323 10.12 21.31 -6.82
CA ILE A 323 10.53 20.63 -5.58
C ILE A 323 12.04 20.36 -5.59
N THR A 324 12.60 20.24 -4.39
CA THR A 324 14.00 19.92 -4.11
C THR A 324 14.11 18.82 -3.05
N LEU A 325 15.32 18.33 -2.78
CA LEU A 325 15.55 17.39 -1.68
C LEU A 325 15.09 17.94 -0.32
N GLU A 326 15.22 19.25 -0.09
CA GLU A 326 14.77 19.86 1.15
C GLU A 326 13.25 19.82 1.29
N ASN A 327 12.51 20.07 0.20
CA ASN A 327 11.06 19.93 0.18
C ASN A 327 10.62 18.51 0.56
N ILE A 328 11.28 17.49 -0.02
CA ILE A 328 11.03 16.08 0.28
C ILE A 328 11.33 15.78 1.76
N LYS A 329 12.46 16.26 2.28
CA LYS A 329 12.85 16.07 3.68
C LYS A 329 11.86 16.73 4.64
N MET A 330 11.47 17.97 4.36
CA MET A 330 10.48 18.70 5.15
C MET A 330 9.12 17.98 5.15
N ALA A 331 8.65 17.54 3.98
CA ALA A 331 7.38 16.82 3.87
C ALA A 331 7.40 15.49 4.66
N LEU A 332 8.49 14.72 4.59
CA LEU A 332 8.63 13.49 5.37
C LEU A 332 8.71 13.77 6.87
N MET A 333 9.51 14.76 7.30
CA MET A 333 9.62 15.12 8.72
C MET A 333 8.30 15.65 9.30
N LYS A 334 7.51 16.39 8.52
CA LYS A 334 6.19 16.90 8.91
C LYS A 334 5.18 15.77 9.16
N ASN A 335 5.31 14.65 8.46
CA ASN A 335 4.43 13.49 8.57
C ASN A 335 5.03 12.35 9.40
N ALA A 336 6.27 12.48 9.86
CA ALA A 336 6.96 11.42 10.58
C ALA A 336 6.42 11.29 12.01
N THR A 337 6.17 10.06 12.44
CA THR A 337 6.08 9.73 13.86
C THR A 337 7.40 9.16 14.36
N ASP A 338 7.52 8.92 15.67
CA ASP A 338 8.73 8.32 16.25
C ASP A 338 9.10 6.97 15.62
N ILE A 339 8.11 6.28 15.03
CA ILE A 339 8.30 4.97 14.42
C ILE A 339 9.05 5.00 13.09
N MET A 340 9.04 6.14 12.39
CA MET A 340 9.67 6.28 11.08
C MET A 340 11.21 6.11 11.16
N LYS A 341 11.80 6.37 12.33
CA LYS A 341 13.23 6.12 12.61
C LYS A 341 13.54 4.63 12.65
N GLU A 342 12.63 3.85 13.24
CA GLU A 342 12.77 2.41 13.46
C GLU A 342 12.55 1.61 12.19
N SER A 343 11.59 2.05 11.36
CA SER A 343 11.41 1.53 10.01
C SER A 343 12.52 1.95 9.04
N ARG A 344 13.47 2.78 9.48
CA ARG A 344 14.61 3.29 8.69
C ARG A 344 14.18 3.94 7.37
N VAL A 345 12.94 4.46 7.32
CA VAL A 345 12.45 5.24 6.17
C VAL A 345 13.29 6.51 6.00
N GLN A 346 13.86 7.06 7.07
CA GLN A 346 14.80 8.18 6.99
C GLN A 346 16.11 7.85 6.25
N ASP A 347 16.60 6.61 6.30
CA ASP A 347 17.79 6.20 5.52
C ASP A 347 17.53 6.32 4.02
N PHE A 348 16.26 6.25 3.61
CA PHE A 348 15.86 6.50 2.24
C PHE A 348 16.22 7.93 1.79
N LEU A 349 16.12 8.94 2.68
CA LEU A 349 16.52 10.31 2.39
C LEU A 349 18.00 10.41 2.03
N VAL A 350 18.85 9.61 2.70
CA VAL A 350 20.29 9.53 2.37
C VAL A 350 20.49 8.97 0.97
N SER A 351 19.71 7.96 0.57
CA SER A 351 19.76 7.42 -0.79
C SER A 351 19.25 8.40 -1.86
N LEU A 352 18.47 9.39 -1.45
CA LEU A 352 18.02 10.51 -2.28
C LEU A 352 18.99 11.69 -2.30
N SER A 353 20.15 11.62 -1.62
CA SER A 353 21.17 12.69 -1.61
C SER A 353 21.66 13.08 -3.01
N ALA A 354 21.55 12.19 -4.01
CA ALA A 354 21.78 12.53 -5.42
C ALA A 354 20.86 13.65 -5.96
N LEU A 355 19.79 14.00 -5.23
CA LEU A 355 18.90 15.14 -5.50
C LEU A 355 19.41 16.46 -4.93
N GLN A 356 20.52 16.50 -4.18
CA GLN A 356 20.97 17.69 -3.46
C GLN A 356 21.10 18.94 -4.35
N TYR A 357 21.39 18.76 -5.64
CA TYR A 357 21.54 19.85 -6.62
C TYR A 357 20.48 19.85 -7.72
N ARG A 358 19.50 18.94 -7.66
CA ARG A 358 18.50 18.78 -8.72
C ARG A 358 17.17 19.38 -8.30
N ARG A 359 16.53 20.06 -9.23
CA ARG A 359 15.20 20.67 -9.08
C ARG A 359 14.27 19.97 -10.05
N MET A 360 13.05 19.70 -9.61
CA MET A 360 12.08 18.91 -10.36
C MET A 360 10.78 19.72 -10.43
N ASP A 361 10.40 20.11 -11.65
CA ASP A 361 9.08 20.68 -11.92
C ASP A 361 8.03 19.56 -11.93
N PHE A 362 6.76 19.92 -12.18
CA PHE A 362 5.67 18.96 -12.17
C PHE A 362 5.80 17.90 -13.27
N ASP A 363 6.31 18.25 -14.45
CA ASP A 363 6.41 17.32 -15.58
C ASP A 363 7.50 16.27 -15.35
N GLU A 364 8.67 16.70 -14.84
CA GLU A 364 9.74 15.80 -14.42
C GLU A 364 9.29 14.95 -13.23
N PHE A 365 8.51 15.51 -12.29
CA PHE A 365 7.92 14.75 -11.20
C PHE A 365 6.98 13.67 -11.70
N CYS A 366 6.09 13.98 -12.65
CA CYS A 366 5.21 12.99 -13.25
C CYS A 366 5.98 11.85 -13.91
N ALA A 367 7.07 12.16 -14.62
CA ALA A 367 7.94 11.13 -15.20
C ALA A 367 8.64 10.27 -14.12
N ALA A 368 9.04 10.88 -13.01
CA ALA A 368 9.80 10.23 -11.96
C ALA A 368 8.94 9.43 -10.96
N ALA A 369 7.68 9.83 -10.79
CA ALA A 369 6.74 9.24 -9.84
C ALA A 369 5.71 8.29 -10.50
N LEU A 370 5.89 7.98 -11.78
CA LEU A 370 5.00 7.11 -12.54
C LEU A 370 5.38 5.62 -12.39
N SER A 371 4.39 4.78 -12.11
CA SER A 371 4.54 3.34 -12.09
C SER A 371 4.07 2.73 -13.41
N VAL A 372 5.03 2.25 -14.20
CA VAL A 372 4.76 1.57 -15.48
C VAL A 372 3.86 0.35 -15.26
N HIS A 373 4.12 -0.46 -14.22
CA HIS A 373 3.33 -1.64 -13.91
C HIS A 373 1.86 -1.32 -13.58
N GLN A 374 1.60 -0.22 -12.87
CA GLN A 374 0.22 0.17 -12.57
C GLN A 374 -0.52 0.64 -13.83
N LEU A 375 0.15 1.34 -14.75
CA LEU A 375 -0.44 1.73 -16.03
C LEU A 375 -0.73 0.52 -16.93
N GLU A 376 0.14 -0.49 -16.94
CA GLU A 376 -0.14 -1.78 -17.63
C GLU A 376 -1.38 -2.49 -17.10
N GLY A 377 -1.78 -2.20 -15.87
CA GLY A 377 -2.99 -2.75 -15.26
C GLY A 377 -4.28 -2.09 -15.78
N LEU A 378 -4.17 -0.98 -16.52
CA LEU A 378 -5.31 -0.25 -17.06
C LEU A 378 -5.66 -0.74 -18.48
N ASP A 379 -6.95 -0.75 -18.81
CA ASP A 379 -7.44 -1.16 -20.13
C ASP A 379 -6.86 -0.31 -21.29
N ARG A 380 -6.42 0.92 -20.99
CA ARG A 380 -5.85 1.87 -21.96
C ARG A 380 -4.32 1.82 -22.09
N TRP A 381 -3.64 0.85 -21.49
CA TRP A 381 -2.18 0.73 -21.54
C TRP A 381 -1.62 0.78 -22.96
N GLU A 382 -2.21 0.03 -23.90
CA GLU A 382 -1.71 -0.06 -25.28
C GLU A 382 -1.74 1.31 -25.98
N GLN A 383 -2.79 2.10 -25.74
CA GLN A 383 -2.91 3.45 -26.28
C GLN A 383 -1.84 4.37 -25.69
N HIS A 384 -1.67 4.35 -24.36
CA HIS A 384 -0.62 5.11 -23.66
C HIS A 384 0.77 4.77 -24.19
N ALA A 385 1.11 3.48 -24.25
CA ALA A 385 2.42 3.03 -24.68
C ALA A 385 2.73 3.46 -26.13
N ARG A 386 1.77 3.34 -27.06
CA ARG A 386 1.96 3.74 -28.46
C ARG A 386 2.13 5.24 -28.63
N CYS A 387 1.26 6.05 -28.01
CA CYS A 387 1.40 7.50 -28.05
C CYS A 387 2.73 7.95 -27.40
N ALA A 388 3.14 7.31 -26.31
CA ALA A 388 4.40 7.59 -25.64
C ALA A 388 5.59 7.25 -26.55
N TYR A 389 5.51 6.14 -27.30
CA TYR A 389 6.55 5.77 -28.25
C TYR A 389 6.66 6.77 -29.41
N GLU A 390 5.55 7.30 -29.93
CA GLU A 390 5.57 8.35 -30.96
C GLU A 390 6.22 9.65 -30.47
N LEU A 391 5.98 10.02 -29.21
CA LEU A 391 6.65 11.17 -28.58
C LEU A 391 8.14 10.89 -28.35
N PHE A 392 8.46 9.68 -27.89
CA PHE A 392 9.83 9.24 -27.68
C PHE A 392 10.62 9.20 -28.99
N GLU A 393 10.02 8.74 -30.09
CA GLU A 393 10.64 8.72 -31.43
C GLU A 393 11.13 10.10 -31.89
N LYS A 394 10.42 11.17 -31.51
CA LYS A 394 10.75 12.56 -31.88
C LYS A 394 11.83 13.15 -30.97
N ASP A 395 11.69 12.96 -29.66
CA ASP A 395 12.44 13.74 -28.67
C ASP A 395 13.51 12.94 -27.89
N GLY A 396 13.50 11.61 -27.98
CA GLY A 396 14.29 10.75 -27.08
C GLY A 396 14.91 9.50 -27.71
N ASN A 397 14.37 8.98 -28.82
CA ASN A 397 14.88 7.77 -29.45
C ASN A 397 16.06 8.10 -30.35
N ARG A 398 17.21 7.57 -29.96
CA ARG A 398 18.49 7.75 -30.62
C ARG A 398 19.07 6.39 -30.98
N ALA A 399 20.05 6.37 -31.89
CA ALA A 399 20.81 5.16 -32.14
C ALA A 399 21.52 4.74 -30.85
N ILE A 400 21.38 3.48 -30.47
CA ILE A 400 21.85 2.96 -29.18
C ILE A 400 22.86 1.85 -29.41
N LEU A 401 23.98 1.93 -28.69
CA LEU A 401 24.94 0.85 -28.63
C LEU A 401 24.40 -0.25 -27.71
N ILE A 402 24.58 -1.50 -28.12
CA ILE A 402 24.07 -2.66 -27.38
C ILE A 402 24.61 -2.69 -25.94
N ASP A 403 25.85 -2.25 -25.72
CA ASP A 403 26.46 -2.16 -24.40
C ASP A 403 25.79 -1.13 -23.47
N GLU A 404 25.29 -0.01 -24.03
CA GLU A 404 24.53 0.99 -23.26
C GLU A 404 23.20 0.37 -22.77
N LEU A 405 22.51 -0.33 -23.66
CA LEU A 405 21.25 -1.02 -23.33
C LEU A 405 21.46 -2.20 -22.37
N ALA A 406 22.58 -2.94 -22.51
CA ALA A 406 22.96 -4.02 -21.61
C ALA A 406 23.16 -3.53 -20.18
N SER A 407 23.90 -2.43 -20.03
CA SER A 407 24.15 -1.77 -18.74
C SER A 407 22.84 -1.33 -18.08
N GLU A 408 21.91 -0.76 -18.86
CA GLU A 408 20.60 -0.33 -18.35
C GLU A 408 19.68 -1.46 -17.90
N LEU A 409 19.86 -2.65 -18.44
CA LEU A 409 19.09 -3.84 -18.09
C LEU A 409 19.77 -4.69 -17.02
N GLY A 410 20.96 -4.29 -16.58
CA GLY A 410 21.77 -5.05 -15.62
C GLY A 410 22.23 -6.40 -16.19
N LEU A 411 22.37 -6.52 -17.50
CA LEU A 411 22.85 -7.72 -18.16
C LEU A 411 24.37 -7.77 -18.02
N GLY A 412 24.89 -8.86 -17.45
CA GLY A 412 26.32 -9.07 -17.33
C GLY A 412 27.00 -9.30 -18.69
N PRO A 413 28.32 -9.07 -18.80
CA PRO A 413 29.08 -9.22 -20.05
C PRO A 413 29.13 -10.65 -20.60
N SER A 414 28.70 -11.64 -19.81
CA SER A 414 28.61 -13.06 -20.19
C SER A 414 27.32 -13.44 -20.93
N ILE A 415 26.33 -12.55 -20.99
CA ILE A 415 25.08 -12.79 -21.72
C ILE A 415 25.31 -12.38 -23.17
N PRO A 416 24.95 -13.21 -24.18
CA PRO A 416 25.06 -12.83 -25.59
C PRO A 416 24.02 -11.77 -25.94
N VAL A 417 24.27 -10.52 -25.53
CA VAL A 417 23.33 -9.39 -25.58
C VAL A 417 22.83 -9.14 -27.01
N HIS A 418 23.70 -9.32 -27.99
CA HIS A 418 23.37 -9.21 -29.42
C HIS A 418 22.24 -10.15 -29.87
N SER A 419 22.11 -11.33 -29.25
CA SER A 419 21.05 -12.31 -29.55
C SER A 419 19.77 -12.11 -28.72
N VAL A 420 19.89 -11.44 -27.57
CA VAL A 420 18.76 -11.19 -26.66
C VAL A 420 18.03 -9.90 -27.02
N LEU A 421 18.75 -8.92 -27.56
CA LEU A 421 18.25 -7.57 -27.87
C LEU A 421 18.04 -7.32 -29.37
N THR A 422 18.16 -8.35 -30.21
CA THR A 422 18.03 -8.20 -31.67
C THR A 422 16.68 -7.60 -32.07
N ASP A 423 15.59 -8.03 -31.43
CA ASP A 423 14.24 -7.52 -31.70
C ASP A 423 13.93 -6.17 -31.03
N TRP A 424 14.83 -5.69 -30.16
CA TRP A 424 14.65 -4.47 -29.39
C TRP A 424 15.23 -3.26 -30.11
N ILE A 425 16.19 -3.48 -31.02
CA ILE A 425 16.86 -2.44 -31.79
C ILE A 425 16.52 -2.64 -33.26
N ARG A 426 16.04 -1.59 -33.93
CA ARG A 426 15.73 -1.63 -35.35
C ARG A 426 17.00 -1.73 -36.18
N HIS A 427 17.04 -2.69 -37.09
CA HIS A 427 18.16 -2.85 -38.03
C HIS A 427 18.36 -1.66 -38.99
N THR A 428 17.30 -0.89 -39.24
CA THR A 428 17.31 0.22 -40.21
C THR A 428 18.11 1.44 -39.74
N ASP A 429 18.06 1.76 -38.44
CA ASP A 429 18.62 3.00 -37.90
C ASP A 429 19.26 2.86 -36.51
N GLY A 430 19.31 1.65 -35.95
CA GLY A 430 19.92 1.38 -34.64
C GLY A 430 19.15 1.97 -33.46
N LYS A 431 17.91 2.43 -33.66
CA LYS A 431 17.04 2.97 -32.60
C LYS A 431 16.24 1.87 -31.91
N LEU A 432 15.67 2.14 -30.74
CA LEU A 432 14.76 1.17 -30.10
C LEU A 432 13.51 0.96 -30.93
N SER A 433 13.07 -0.29 -31.05
CA SER A 433 11.74 -0.65 -31.52
C SER A 433 10.69 -0.33 -30.44
N PHE A 434 9.40 -0.41 -30.80
CA PHE A 434 8.31 -0.28 -29.81
C PHE A 434 8.45 -1.32 -28.68
N LEU A 435 8.79 -2.56 -29.02
CA LEU A 435 9.06 -3.60 -28.03
C LEU A 435 10.23 -3.22 -27.12
N GLY A 436 11.33 -2.74 -27.69
CA GLY A 436 12.49 -2.27 -26.95
C GLY A 436 12.15 -1.10 -26.01
N PHE A 437 11.31 -0.16 -26.45
CA PHE A 437 10.80 0.94 -25.64
C PHE A 437 9.98 0.45 -24.43
N VAL A 438 9.02 -0.46 -24.65
CA VAL A 438 8.23 -1.03 -23.54
C VAL A 438 9.12 -1.74 -22.53
N LYS A 439 10.13 -2.49 -22.99
CA LYS A 439 11.10 -3.14 -22.09
C LYS A 439 11.97 -2.13 -21.34
N LEU A 440 12.40 -1.05 -21.99
CA LEU A 440 13.17 0.03 -21.37
C LEU A 440 12.39 0.72 -20.23
N LEU A 441 11.08 0.93 -20.38
CA LEU A 441 10.23 1.54 -19.36
C LEU A 441 10.32 0.79 -18.01
N HIS A 442 10.34 -0.55 -18.05
CA HIS A 442 10.48 -1.37 -16.85
C HIS A 442 11.86 -1.28 -16.17
N GLY A 443 12.91 -0.97 -16.92
CA GLY A 443 14.29 -0.95 -16.43
C GLY A 443 14.79 -2.34 -15.98
N VAL A 444 15.81 -2.35 -15.11
CA VAL A 444 16.37 -3.60 -14.56
C VAL A 444 15.30 -4.38 -13.80
N SER A 445 14.95 -5.56 -14.30
CA SER A 445 14.02 -6.46 -13.60
C SER A 445 14.68 -7.01 -12.35
N SER A 446 14.15 -6.69 -11.16
CA SER A 446 14.56 -7.27 -9.88
C SER A 446 14.46 -8.81 -9.83
N ARG A 447 13.88 -9.47 -10.84
CA ARG A 447 13.69 -10.93 -10.90
C ARG A 447 14.96 -11.73 -11.19
N TYR A 448 16.06 -11.11 -11.60
CA TYR A 448 17.29 -11.85 -11.94
C TYR A 448 18.23 -12.13 -10.75
N LEU A 449 17.88 -11.72 -9.52
CA LEU A 449 18.73 -11.95 -8.35
C LEU A 449 18.31 -13.14 -7.47
N THR A 450 17.19 -13.81 -7.73
CA THR A 450 16.91 -15.10 -7.11
C THR A 450 17.48 -16.21 -7.97
N LYS A 451 18.71 -16.65 -7.66
CA LYS A 451 19.15 -17.98 -8.06
C LYS A 451 18.16 -19.00 -7.46
N PRO A 452 17.67 -19.98 -8.24
CA PRO A 452 17.09 -21.16 -7.63
C PRO A 452 18.21 -21.86 -6.86
N HIS A 453 18.03 -22.03 -5.55
CA HIS A 453 18.81 -22.96 -4.75
C HIS A 453 17.99 -24.23 -4.55
#